data_AF-A0A1Y0EEJ3-F1
#
_entry.id   AF-A0A1Y0EEJ3-F1
#
_cell.length_a   1.000
_cell.length_b   1.000
_cell.length_c   1.000
_cell.angle_alpha   90.00
_cell.angle_beta   90.00
_cell.angle_gamma   90.00
#
_symmetry.space_group_name_H-M   'P 1'
#
loop_
_entity.id
_entity.type
_entity.pdbx_description
1 polymer ?
#
loop_
_entity_poly.entity_id
_entity_poly.type
_entity_poly.pdbx_seq_one_letter_code
_entity_poly.pdbx_strand_id
1 'polypeptide(L)'
;MIMVGAMAAALWGIGIAMKAPYHARWTMLGILLVSVMMLHVILPAGHPLRMATGGDARLWGLLIAFGFIVAAYRRGLARLRARVTPVAAPTAKPGSFSDTELNRYARHIVLREIGGPGQKALRDARVLVVGAGGLGAPALQYLAAAGVGTIGVIDDDIVENTNLQRQVIHPDKNIGMPKVHSAAAAMMAQNPFVTVRPYHRRLTADIATALCADYDLVLDGSDNFATRYLVNQTALAQGIPLIAAALTQWEGQISLYDPAHGSPCYACVFPQAPDAALVPSCAEAGVLGPLPGVIGAMMAVEAIKWITQAGDSLAGRLLIYDALYAQTRTITIKPQPDCPVCAGKGLTRSTGVSP
;
A
#
# COMPACT_ATOMS: atom_id res chain seq x y z
N MET A 1 -52.04 4.43 9.98
CA MET A 1 -50.75 3.99 9.37
C MET A 1 -49.56 4.11 10.33
N ILE A 2 -49.47 5.18 11.14
CA ILE A 2 -48.39 5.34 12.14
C ILE A 2 -48.27 4.13 13.08
N MET A 3 -49.39 3.59 13.55
CA MET A 3 -49.41 2.39 14.41
C MET A 3 -48.77 1.17 13.75
N VAL A 4 -49.08 0.92 12.47
CA VAL A 4 -48.48 -0.21 11.73
C VAL A 4 -46.99 0.03 11.47
N GLY A 5 -46.58 1.28 11.25
CA GLY A 5 -45.17 1.67 11.19
C GLY A 5 -44.42 1.39 12.50
N ALA A 6 -45.03 1.70 13.65
CA ALA A 6 -44.48 1.40 14.96
C ALA A 6 -44.39 -0.12 15.23
N MET A 7 -45.41 -0.90 14.83
CA MET A 7 -45.39 -2.36 14.90
C MET A 7 -44.28 -2.96 14.01
N ALA A 8 -44.10 -2.44 12.80
CA ALA A 8 -43.03 -2.87 11.89
C ALA A 8 -41.65 -2.57 12.49
N ALA A 9 -41.45 -1.38 13.06
CA ALA A 9 -40.21 -1.01 13.73
C ALA A 9 -39.92 -1.90 14.95
N ALA A 10 -40.95 -2.20 15.76
CA ALA A 10 -40.83 -3.09 16.91
C ALA A 10 -40.47 -4.52 16.49
N LEU A 11 -41.16 -5.09 15.49
CA LEU A 11 -40.84 -6.43 14.95
C LEU A 11 -39.42 -6.49 14.40
N TRP A 12 -38.96 -5.43 13.73
CA TRP A 12 -37.60 -5.34 13.22
C TRP A 12 -36.56 -5.28 14.36
N GLY A 13 -36.81 -4.47 15.39
CA GLY A 13 -35.97 -4.36 16.58
C GLY A 13 -35.86 -5.67 17.35
N ILE A 14 -36.99 -6.38 17.53
CA ILE A 14 -37.01 -7.72 18.13
C ILE A 14 -36.20 -8.71 17.27
N GLY A 15 -36.35 -8.66 15.95
CA GLY A 15 -35.57 -9.49 15.03
C GLY A 15 -34.06 -9.24 15.11
N ILE A 16 -33.64 -8.00 15.37
CA ILE A 16 -32.24 -7.65 15.65
C ILE A 16 -31.79 -8.23 16.99
N ALA A 17 -32.55 -7.99 18.06
CA ALA A 17 -32.22 -8.46 19.41
C ALA A 17 -32.10 -9.98 19.49
N MET A 18 -32.95 -10.72 18.75
CA MET A 18 -32.95 -12.17 18.68
C MET A 18 -31.94 -12.75 17.67
N LYS A 19 -31.12 -11.92 17.01
CA LYS A 19 -30.19 -12.32 15.94
C LYS A 19 -30.85 -13.11 14.81
N ALA A 20 -32.14 -12.87 14.53
CA ALA A 20 -32.85 -13.55 13.45
C ALA A 20 -32.20 -13.22 12.09
N PRO A 21 -32.11 -14.18 11.15
CA PRO A 21 -31.50 -13.95 9.84
C PRO A 21 -32.33 -12.94 9.02
N TYR A 22 -31.65 -12.23 8.11
CA TYR A 22 -32.24 -11.10 7.37
C TYR A 22 -33.54 -11.47 6.63
N HIS A 23 -33.61 -12.67 6.03
CA HIS A 23 -34.80 -13.14 5.34
C HIS A 23 -36.00 -13.31 6.30
N ALA A 24 -35.78 -13.85 7.51
CA ALA A 24 -36.85 -14.07 8.49
C ALA A 24 -37.47 -12.75 8.97
N ARG A 25 -36.66 -11.70 9.13
CA ARG A 25 -37.16 -10.36 9.50
C ARG A 25 -38.08 -9.78 8.42
N TRP A 26 -37.74 -9.97 7.15
CA TRP A 26 -38.61 -9.59 6.03
C TRP A 26 -39.88 -10.41 5.96
N THR A 27 -39.82 -11.71 6.27
CA THR A 27 -41.02 -12.56 6.36
C THR A 27 -41.98 -12.06 7.43
N MET A 28 -41.49 -11.66 8.61
CA MET A 28 -42.31 -11.09 9.68
C MET A 28 -43.01 -9.79 9.25
N LEU A 29 -42.29 -8.90 8.57
CA LEU A 29 -42.89 -7.68 8.01
C LEU A 29 -43.92 -7.97 6.91
N GLY A 30 -43.67 -8.97 6.08
CA GLY A 30 -44.62 -9.44 5.07
C GLY A 30 -45.90 -9.98 5.69
N ILE A 31 -45.81 -10.79 6.75
CA ILE A 31 -46.96 -11.32 7.49
C ILE A 31 -47.77 -10.18 8.13
N LEU A 32 -47.10 -9.19 8.72
CA LEU A 32 -47.76 -8.01 9.28
C LEU A 32 -48.55 -7.26 8.19
N LEU A 33 -47.94 -7.03 7.02
CA LEU A 33 -48.57 -6.33 5.91
C LEU A 33 -49.78 -7.09 5.36
N VAL A 34 -49.67 -8.40 5.16
CA VAL A 34 -50.78 -9.25 4.71
C VAL A 34 -51.92 -9.26 5.72
N SER A 35 -51.60 -9.36 7.02
CA SER A 35 -52.59 -9.31 8.10
C SER A 35 -53.34 -7.98 8.12
N VAL A 36 -52.62 -6.86 7.94
CA VAL A 36 -53.22 -5.52 7.85
C VAL A 36 -54.11 -5.40 6.61
N MET A 37 -53.70 -5.94 5.46
CA MET A 37 -54.56 -5.94 4.27
C MET A 37 -55.83 -6.75 4.47
N MET A 38 -55.70 -7.96 5.00
CA MET A 38 -56.83 -8.86 5.27
C MET A 38 -57.83 -8.22 6.24
N LEU A 39 -57.32 -7.52 7.26
CA LEU A 39 -58.13 -6.74 8.21
C LEU A 39 -58.97 -5.66 7.50
N HIS A 40 -58.43 -4.96 6.49
CA HIS A 40 -59.18 -3.94 5.75
C HIS A 40 -60.17 -4.52 4.72
N VAL A 41 -59.99 -5.78 4.31
CA VAL A 41 -60.93 -6.49 3.43
C VAL A 41 -62.12 -7.04 4.23
N ILE A 42 -61.87 -7.57 5.43
CA ILE A 42 -62.87 -8.26 6.24
C ILE A 42 -63.70 -7.29 7.08
N LEU A 43 -63.07 -6.25 7.66
CA LEU A 43 -63.77 -5.37 8.60
C LEU A 43 -64.53 -4.23 7.89
N PRO A 44 -65.78 -3.92 8.30
CA PRO A 44 -66.56 -2.85 7.72
C PRO A 44 -65.93 -1.47 7.94
N ALA A 45 -66.34 -0.51 7.10
CA ALA A 45 -65.93 0.88 7.25
C ALA A 45 -66.38 1.44 8.61
N GLY A 46 -65.50 2.19 9.29
CA GLY A 46 -65.76 2.73 10.64
C GLY A 46 -65.32 1.84 11.80
N HIS A 47 -64.89 0.59 11.56
CA HIS A 47 -64.37 -0.27 12.63
C HIS A 47 -63.10 0.34 13.27
N PRO A 48 -62.99 0.42 14.62
CA PRO A 48 -61.86 1.08 15.30
C PRO A 48 -60.49 0.56 14.87
N LEU A 49 -60.35 -0.77 14.72
CA LEU A 49 -59.11 -1.39 14.25
C LEU A 49 -58.72 -0.96 12.82
N ARG A 50 -59.69 -0.86 11.91
CA ARG A 50 -59.47 -0.42 10.53
C ARG A 50 -58.98 1.03 10.51
N MET A 51 -59.58 1.89 11.32
CA MET A 51 -59.16 3.28 11.49
C MET A 51 -57.73 3.40 12.05
N ALA A 52 -57.42 2.62 13.09
CA ALA A 52 -56.08 2.60 13.70
C ALA A 52 -54.99 2.15 12.71
N THR A 53 -55.31 1.20 11.82
CA THR A 53 -54.38 0.69 10.81
C THR A 53 -54.29 1.52 9.54
N GLY A 54 -55.05 2.62 9.39
CA GLY A 54 -54.94 3.53 8.24
C GLY A 54 -56.25 3.88 7.53
N GLY A 55 -57.37 3.29 7.93
CA GLY A 55 -58.73 3.64 7.48
C GLY A 55 -59.08 3.13 6.09
N ASP A 56 -58.21 3.40 5.11
CA ASP A 56 -58.42 3.11 3.69
C ASP A 56 -57.45 2.04 3.15
N ALA A 57 -58.01 1.00 2.53
CA ALA A 57 -57.28 -0.07 1.86
C ALA A 57 -56.51 0.44 0.62
N ARG A 58 -56.98 1.51 -0.03
CA ARG A 58 -56.35 2.06 -1.25
C ARG A 58 -54.94 2.57 -0.97
N LEU A 59 -54.74 3.20 0.18
CA LEU A 59 -53.44 3.73 0.60
C LEU A 59 -52.42 2.59 0.83
N TRP A 60 -52.85 1.46 1.37
CA TRP A 60 -52.01 0.26 1.50
C TRP A 60 -51.68 -0.35 0.14
N GLY A 61 -52.64 -0.35 -0.80
CA GLY A 61 -52.40 -0.74 -2.20
C GLY A 61 -51.34 0.12 -2.89
N LEU A 62 -51.36 1.44 -2.69
CA LEU A 62 -50.36 2.36 -3.23
C LEU A 62 -48.95 2.10 -2.67
N LEU A 63 -48.82 1.85 -1.36
CA LEU A 63 -47.53 1.53 -0.74
C LEU A 63 -46.93 0.23 -1.29
N ILE A 64 -47.77 -0.78 -1.52
CA ILE A 64 -47.35 -2.04 -2.13
C ILE A 64 -46.90 -1.83 -3.58
N ALA A 65 -47.69 -1.09 -4.37
CA ALA A 65 -47.33 -0.77 -5.75
C ALA A 65 -45.99 -0.01 -5.82
N PHE A 66 -45.79 0.98 -4.93
CA PHE A 66 -44.53 1.71 -4.81
C PHE A 66 -43.35 0.80 -4.44
N GLY A 67 -43.54 -0.12 -3.49
CA GLY A 67 -42.53 -1.13 -3.13
C GLY A 67 -42.14 -2.02 -4.30
N PHE A 68 -43.10 -2.46 -5.13
CA PHE A 68 -42.84 -3.23 -6.35
C PHE A 68 -42.05 -2.42 -7.39
N ILE A 69 -42.37 -1.14 -7.57
CA ILE A 69 -41.64 -0.24 -8.49
C ILE A 69 -40.18 -0.10 -8.05
N VAL A 70 -39.92 0.16 -6.76
CA VAL A 70 -38.56 0.26 -6.21
C VAL A 70 -37.80 -1.06 -6.38
N ALA A 71 -38.45 -2.20 -6.12
CA ALA A 71 -37.82 -3.51 -6.30
C ALA A 71 -37.50 -3.80 -7.78
N ALA A 72 -38.41 -3.45 -8.70
CA ALA A 72 -38.20 -3.58 -10.14
C ALA A 72 -37.06 -2.69 -10.63
N TYR A 73 -37.02 -1.43 -10.17
CA TYR A 73 -35.93 -0.49 -10.48
C TYR A 73 -34.57 -1.00 -9.98
N ARG A 74 -34.48 -1.46 -8.72
CA ARG A 74 -33.24 -2.02 -8.15
C ARG A 74 -32.77 -3.26 -8.90
N ARG A 75 -33.67 -4.17 -9.28
CA ARG A 75 -33.34 -5.35 -10.09
C ARG A 75 -32.91 -4.97 -11.51
N GLY A 76 -33.55 -3.97 -12.12
CA GLY A 76 -33.18 -3.42 -13.42
C GLY A 76 -31.77 -2.84 -13.39
N LEU A 77 -31.48 -2.00 -12.40
CA LEU A 77 -30.15 -1.39 -12.22
C LEU A 77 -29.06 -2.45 -11.95
N ALA A 78 -29.36 -3.47 -11.14
CA ALA A 78 -28.42 -4.57 -10.88
C ALA A 78 -28.13 -5.39 -12.16
N ARG A 79 -29.17 -5.67 -12.98
CA ARG A 79 -29.00 -6.35 -14.27
C ARG A 79 -28.22 -5.51 -15.29
N LEU A 80 -28.47 -4.20 -15.33
CA LEU A 80 -27.72 -3.29 -16.19
C LEU A 80 -26.25 -3.22 -15.77
N ARG A 81 -25.96 -3.08 -14.47
CA ARG A 81 -24.58 -3.11 -13.95
C ARG A 81 -23.88 -4.44 -14.22
N ALA A 82 -24.58 -5.57 -14.12
CA ALA A 82 -24.03 -6.88 -14.45
C ALA A 82 -23.79 -7.09 -15.96
N ARG A 83 -24.46 -6.31 -16.82
CA ARG A 83 -24.26 -6.30 -18.28
C ARG A 83 -23.21 -5.33 -18.76
N VAL A 84 -22.78 -4.39 -17.91
CA VAL A 84 -21.60 -3.58 -18.18
C VAL A 84 -20.40 -4.49 -17.97
N THR A 85 -19.91 -5.07 -19.06
CA THR A 85 -18.55 -5.60 -19.11
C THR A 85 -17.65 -4.45 -18.69
N PRO A 86 -16.80 -4.58 -17.65
CA PRO A 86 -15.79 -3.58 -17.40
C PRO A 86 -15.04 -3.40 -18.71
N VAL A 87 -14.96 -2.16 -19.21
CA VAL A 87 -14.16 -1.86 -20.40
C VAL A 87 -12.74 -2.27 -20.03
N ALA A 88 -12.31 -3.41 -20.55
CA ALA A 88 -10.91 -3.80 -20.46
C ALA A 88 -10.14 -2.64 -21.08
N ALA A 89 -9.27 -2.02 -20.27
CA ALA A 89 -8.37 -0.99 -20.76
C ALA A 89 -7.71 -1.54 -22.03
N PRO A 90 -7.55 -0.73 -23.10
CA PRO A 90 -6.89 -1.20 -24.30
C PRO A 90 -5.56 -1.80 -23.89
N THR A 91 -5.39 -3.11 -24.14
CA THR A 91 -4.11 -3.77 -23.94
C THR A 91 -3.14 -3.09 -24.89
N ALA A 92 -2.34 -2.17 -24.34
CA ALA A 92 -1.31 -1.48 -25.07
C ALA A 92 -0.42 -2.52 -25.75
N LYS A 93 0.07 -2.21 -26.96
CA LYS A 93 1.06 -3.05 -27.63
C LYS A 93 2.17 -3.37 -26.64
N PRO A 94 2.69 -4.61 -26.60
CA PRO A 94 3.84 -4.92 -25.76
C PRO A 94 4.96 -3.93 -26.08
N GLY A 95 5.30 -3.08 -25.10
CA GLY A 95 6.33 -2.04 -25.21
C GLY A 95 5.85 -0.57 -25.36
N SER A 96 4.56 -0.27 -25.55
CA SER A 96 4.05 1.12 -25.53
C SER A 96 3.14 1.38 -24.34
N PHE A 97 3.09 2.61 -23.82
CA PHE A 97 2.12 3.02 -22.80
C PHE A 97 0.73 3.16 -23.41
N SER A 98 -0.31 2.76 -22.68
CA SER A 98 -1.70 3.10 -23.01
C SER A 98 -1.95 4.60 -22.81
N ASP A 99 -3.00 5.15 -23.41
CA ASP A 99 -3.41 6.55 -23.15
C ASP A 99 -3.69 6.81 -21.67
N THR A 100 -4.15 5.80 -20.93
CA THR A 100 -4.37 5.91 -19.49
C THR A 100 -3.05 6.03 -18.73
N GLU A 101 -2.05 5.23 -19.08
CA GLU A 101 -0.70 5.33 -18.52
C GLU A 101 -0.03 6.67 -18.90
N LEU A 102 -0.13 7.09 -20.16
CA LEU A 102 0.43 8.38 -20.61
C LEU A 102 -0.16 9.55 -19.83
N ASN A 103 -1.48 9.57 -19.64
CA ASN A 103 -2.14 10.61 -18.83
C ASN A 103 -1.73 10.54 -17.36
N ARG A 104 -1.60 9.33 -16.78
CA ARG A 104 -1.16 9.13 -15.39
C ARG A 104 0.27 9.63 -15.16
N TYR A 105 1.18 9.30 -16.05
CA TYR A 105 2.61 9.62 -15.92
C TYR A 105 3.00 10.93 -16.61
N ALA A 106 2.03 11.69 -17.13
CA ALA A 106 2.29 12.92 -17.89
C ALA A 106 3.21 13.90 -17.14
N ARG A 107 3.09 13.97 -15.81
CA ARG A 107 3.93 14.86 -14.98
C ARG A 107 5.39 14.41 -14.87
N HIS A 108 5.68 13.12 -14.99
CA HIS A 108 7.06 12.62 -15.10
C HIS A 108 7.59 12.79 -16.52
N ILE A 109 6.77 12.47 -17.53
CA ILE A 109 7.18 12.51 -18.94
C ILE A 109 7.58 13.92 -19.39
N VAL A 110 7.01 14.98 -18.82
CA VAL A 110 7.39 16.37 -19.15
C VAL A 110 8.69 16.83 -18.49
N LEU A 111 9.21 16.12 -17.48
CA LEU A 111 10.49 16.47 -16.86
C LEU A 111 11.62 16.08 -17.82
N ARG A 112 12.53 17.00 -18.11
CA ARG A 112 13.62 16.80 -19.06
C ARG A 112 14.52 15.63 -18.66
N GLU A 113 14.78 15.48 -17.36
CA GLU A 113 15.64 14.47 -16.78
C GLU A 113 15.00 13.07 -16.74
N ILE A 114 13.68 12.97 -16.95
CA ILE A 114 12.96 11.68 -17.00
C ILE A 114 12.48 11.40 -18.43
N GLY A 115 11.59 12.24 -18.96
CA GLY A 115 11.07 12.07 -20.31
C GLY A 115 10.28 10.78 -20.53
N GLY A 116 9.92 10.52 -21.78
CA GLY A 116 9.39 9.23 -22.21
C GLY A 116 10.36 8.05 -21.96
N PRO A 117 11.67 8.18 -22.29
CA PRO A 117 12.65 7.12 -22.04
C PRO A 117 12.81 6.74 -20.56
N GLY A 118 12.88 7.72 -19.65
CA GLY A 118 12.97 7.45 -18.21
C GLY A 118 11.69 6.84 -17.65
N GLN A 119 10.51 7.28 -18.11
CA GLN A 119 9.26 6.62 -17.72
C GLN A 119 9.21 5.16 -18.21
N LYS A 120 9.74 4.89 -19.41
CA LYS A 120 9.90 3.52 -19.91
C LYS A 120 10.90 2.73 -19.06
N ALA A 121 12.03 3.32 -18.66
CA ALA A 121 13.00 2.68 -17.76
C ALA A 121 12.36 2.31 -16.42
N LEU A 122 11.51 3.19 -15.84
CA LEU A 122 10.72 2.86 -14.65
C LEU A 122 9.82 1.65 -14.89
N ARG A 123 9.09 1.61 -16.01
CA ARG A 123 8.23 0.47 -16.36
C ARG A 123 9.01 -0.83 -16.55
N ASP A 124 10.25 -0.77 -17.03
CA ASP A 124 11.07 -1.96 -17.28
C ASP A 124 11.85 -2.40 -16.03
N ALA A 125 11.98 -1.53 -15.02
CA ALA A 125 12.74 -1.79 -13.80
C ALA A 125 12.01 -2.71 -12.80
N ARG A 126 12.83 -3.45 -12.04
CA ARG A 126 12.42 -4.36 -10.97
C ARG A 126 13.12 -3.95 -9.68
N VAL A 127 12.34 -3.55 -8.67
CA VAL A 127 12.87 -3.09 -7.38
C VAL A 127 12.42 -4.02 -6.26
N LEU A 128 13.36 -4.46 -5.43
CA LEU A 128 13.06 -5.19 -4.18
C LEU A 128 13.09 -4.21 -3.01
N VAL A 129 12.03 -4.19 -2.20
CA VAL A 129 11.98 -3.46 -0.94
C VAL A 129 11.98 -4.46 0.22
N VAL A 130 12.99 -4.37 1.08
CA VAL A 130 13.12 -5.18 2.30
C VAL A 130 12.49 -4.40 3.45
N GLY A 131 11.37 -4.92 3.96
CA GLY A 131 10.54 -4.28 4.96
C GLY A 131 9.37 -3.49 4.35
N ALA A 132 8.17 -3.75 4.83
CA ALA A 132 6.93 -3.01 4.56
C ALA A 132 6.56 -2.09 5.74
N GLY A 133 7.52 -1.80 6.62
CA GLY A 133 7.36 -0.97 7.81
C GLY A 133 7.37 0.54 7.54
N GLY A 134 7.88 1.33 8.49
CA GLY A 134 7.80 2.80 8.44
C GLY A 134 8.52 3.43 7.24
N LEU A 135 9.71 2.93 6.90
CA LEU A 135 10.49 3.39 5.73
C LEU A 135 9.96 2.79 4.42
N GLY A 136 9.68 1.49 4.43
CA GLY A 136 9.22 0.76 3.25
C GLY A 136 7.85 1.21 2.77
N ALA A 137 6.90 1.50 3.68
CA ALA A 137 5.54 1.91 3.34
C ALA A 137 5.47 3.11 2.35
N PRO A 138 6.04 4.29 2.67
CA PRO A 138 6.07 5.41 1.73
C PRO A 138 6.90 5.10 0.47
N ALA A 139 8.01 4.36 0.58
CA ALA A 139 8.81 3.98 -0.59
C ALA A 139 7.98 3.15 -1.59
N LEU A 140 7.29 2.13 -1.10
CA LEU A 140 6.39 1.28 -1.89
C LEU A 140 5.27 2.09 -2.56
N GLN A 141 4.63 3.00 -1.82
CA GLN A 141 3.59 3.89 -2.38
C GLN A 141 4.12 4.74 -3.54
N TYR A 142 5.27 5.39 -3.36
CA TYR A 142 5.83 6.27 -4.39
C TYR A 142 6.41 5.49 -5.58
N LEU A 143 7.03 4.33 -5.38
CA LEU A 143 7.49 3.47 -6.48
C LEU A 143 6.33 2.97 -7.33
N ALA A 144 5.24 2.50 -6.69
CA ALA A 144 4.04 2.08 -7.39
C ALA A 144 3.39 3.25 -8.14
N ALA A 145 3.25 4.41 -7.49
CA ALA A 145 2.70 5.62 -8.11
C ALA A 145 3.53 6.09 -9.32
N ALA A 146 4.86 6.02 -9.22
CA ALA A 146 5.80 6.39 -10.28
C ALA A 146 5.77 5.43 -11.48
N GLY A 147 5.19 4.23 -11.32
CA GLY A 147 5.08 3.24 -12.37
C GLY A 147 6.31 2.35 -12.51
N VAL A 148 7.00 2.05 -11.40
CA VAL A 148 8.02 1.00 -11.39
C VAL A 148 7.36 -0.33 -11.77
N GLY A 149 7.91 -1.00 -12.79
CA GLY A 149 7.29 -2.14 -13.44
C GLY A 149 7.01 -3.32 -12.52
N THR A 150 8.04 -3.76 -11.80
CA THR A 150 7.93 -4.84 -10.82
C THR A 150 8.43 -4.38 -9.46
N ILE A 151 7.61 -4.55 -8.43
CA ILE A 151 7.95 -4.23 -7.05
C ILE A 151 7.85 -5.50 -6.23
N GLY A 152 9.00 -6.02 -5.80
CA GLY A 152 9.09 -7.05 -4.77
C GLY A 152 9.02 -6.42 -3.39
N VAL A 153 8.27 -7.02 -2.48
CA VAL A 153 8.26 -6.61 -1.07
C VAL A 153 8.37 -7.83 -0.19
N ILE A 154 9.36 -7.85 0.71
CA ILE A 154 9.58 -8.95 1.66
C ILE A 154 9.52 -8.43 3.10
N ASP A 155 8.67 -9.06 3.90
CA ASP A 155 8.43 -8.75 5.31
C ASP A 155 7.71 -9.95 5.94
N ASP A 156 8.10 -10.39 7.13
CA ASP A 156 7.47 -11.50 7.87
C ASP A 156 6.37 -11.06 8.84
N ASP A 157 6.24 -9.76 9.09
CA ASP A 157 5.29 -9.25 10.08
C ASP A 157 3.85 -9.17 9.56
N ILE A 158 2.95 -8.98 10.52
CA ILE A 158 1.55 -8.61 10.32
C ILE A 158 1.33 -7.13 10.68
N VAL A 159 0.25 -6.55 10.18
CA VAL A 159 -0.17 -5.18 10.53
C VAL A 159 -0.68 -5.17 11.96
N GLU A 160 -0.13 -4.27 12.79
CA GLU A 160 -0.58 -4.06 14.16
C GLU A 160 -1.02 -2.62 14.40
N ASN A 161 -1.90 -2.38 15.39
CA ASN A 161 -2.38 -1.04 15.71
C ASN A 161 -1.25 -0.04 16.04
N THR A 162 -0.21 -0.49 16.75
CA THR A 162 0.97 0.32 17.12
C THR A 162 1.80 0.78 15.92
N ASN A 163 1.59 0.15 14.76
CA ASN A 163 2.29 0.45 13.52
C ASN A 163 1.66 1.65 12.77
N LEU A 164 0.34 1.83 12.92
CA LEU A 164 -0.46 2.69 12.04
C LEU A 164 -0.10 4.19 12.13
N GLN A 165 0.50 4.63 13.24
CA GLN A 165 0.95 6.02 13.40
C GLN A 165 2.06 6.43 12.42
N ARG A 166 2.77 5.45 11.81
CA ARG A 166 3.89 5.71 10.89
C ARG A 166 3.92 4.83 9.63
N GLN A 167 3.19 3.73 9.60
CA GLN A 167 3.15 2.81 8.45
C GLN A 167 1.94 3.11 7.57
N VAL A 168 1.99 4.27 6.91
CA VAL A 168 0.83 4.92 6.25
C VAL A 168 0.26 4.18 5.02
N ILE A 169 0.90 3.09 4.59
CA ILE A 169 0.38 2.21 3.53
C ILE A 169 -0.70 1.24 4.07
N HIS A 170 -0.73 1.00 5.38
CA HIS A 170 -1.63 0.05 6.01
C HIS A 170 -2.85 0.77 6.60
N PRO A 171 -4.08 0.42 6.18
CA PRO A 171 -5.29 0.93 6.82
C PRO A 171 -5.65 0.11 8.06
N ASP A 172 -6.39 0.72 8.99
CA ASP A 172 -6.85 0.10 10.25
C ASP A 172 -7.59 -1.24 10.04
N LYS A 173 -8.43 -1.31 9.00
CA LYS A 173 -9.16 -2.55 8.63
C LYS A 173 -8.26 -3.75 8.29
N ASN A 174 -6.97 -3.53 8.07
CA ASN A 174 -6.00 -4.58 7.72
C ASN A 174 -5.20 -5.08 8.94
N ILE A 175 -5.50 -4.64 10.17
CA ILE A 175 -4.88 -5.21 11.38
C ILE A 175 -5.03 -6.74 11.37
N GLY A 176 -3.92 -7.45 11.64
CA GLY A 176 -3.82 -8.91 11.61
C GLY A 176 -3.49 -9.50 10.22
N MET A 177 -3.50 -8.70 9.15
CA MET A 177 -3.08 -9.13 7.81
C MET A 177 -1.56 -9.08 7.67
N PRO A 178 -0.92 -10.00 6.94
CA PRO A 178 0.50 -9.87 6.58
C PRO A 178 0.80 -8.52 5.92
N LYS A 179 1.85 -7.82 6.37
CA LYS A 179 2.19 -6.47 5.89
C LYS A 179 2.39 -6.45 4.38
N VAL A 180 3.09 -7.44 3.83
CA VAL A 180 3.33 -7.55 2.37
C VAL A 180 2.03 -7.63 1.57
N HIS A 181 1.01 -8.33 2.05
CA HIS A 181 -0.27 -8.44 1.36
C HIS A 181 -1.08 -7.15 1.48
N SER A 182 -1.07 -6.53 2.66
CA SER A 182 -1.70 -5.22 2.90
C SER A 182 -1.09 -4.13 1.99
N ALA A 183 0.25 -4.09 1.91
CA ALA A 183 0.99 -3.19 1.03
C ALA A 183 0.72 -3.48 -0.46
N ALA A 184 0.71 -4.75 -0.86
CA ALA A 184 0.42 -5.13 -2.25
C ALA A 184 -0.98 -4.68 -2.69
N ALA A 185 -1.99 -4.88 -1.85
CA ALA A 185 -3.35 -4.42 -2.12
C ALA A 185 -3.40 -2.88 -2.28
N ALA A 186 -2.69 -2.13 -1.44
CA ALA A 186 -2.63 -0.67 -1.52
C ALA A 186 -1.94 -0.19 -2.82
N MET A 187 -0.79 -0.76 -3.17
CA MET A 187 -0.07 -0.41 -4.40
C MET A 187 -0.89 -0.70 -5.66
N MET A 188 -1.50 -1.88 -5.75
CA MET A 188 -2.33 -2.25 -6.91
C MET A 188 -3.62 -1.42 -7.00
N ALA A 189 -4.19 -1.02 -5.86
CA ALA A 189 -5.35 -0.12 -5.84
C ALA A 189 -4.98 1.29 -6.35
N GLN A 190 -3.77 1.76 -6.05
CA GLN A 190 -3.27 3.05 -6.54
C GLN A 190 -2.87 2.99 -8.02
N ASN A 191 -2.17 1.92 -8.42
CA ASN A 191 -1.67 1.75 -9.77
C ASN A 191 -1.81 0.30 -10.27
N PRO A 192 -2.87 -0.04 -11.03
CA PRO A 192 -3.06 -1.38 -11.57
C PRO A 192 -2.08 -1.78 -12.69
N PHE A 193 -1.16 -0.90 -13.12
CA PHE A 193 -0.21 -1.19 -14.20
C PHE A 193 1.12 -1.77 -13.69
N VAL A 194 1.34 -1.81 -12.38
CA VAL A 194 2.56 -2.38 -11.78
C VAL A 194 2.35 -3.83 -11.38
N THR A 195 3.41 -4.62 -11.44
CA THR A 195 3.44 -5.99 -10.93
C THR A 195 3.97 -5.98 -9.50
N VAL A 196 3.17 -6.42 -8.53
CA VAL A 196 3.62 -6.55 -7.13
C VAL A 196 3.88 -8.01 -6.80
N ARG A 197 5.04 -8.30 -6.20
CA ARG A 197 5.42 -9.63 -5.70
C ARG A 197 5.58 -9.61 -4.17
N PRO A 198 4.54 -9.96 -3.41
CA PRO A 198 4.62 -10.01 -1.94
C PRO A 198 5.26 -11.32 -1.47
N TYR A 199 6.26 -11.23 -0.60
CA TYR A 199 6.93 -12.37 0.03
C TYR A 199 6.72 -12.32 1.54
N HIS A 200 5.72 -13.06 2.04
CA HIS A 200 5.45 -13.13 3.49
C HIS A 200 6.40 -14.13 4.16
N ARG A 201 7.65 -13.70 4.36
CA ARG A 201 8.72 -14.50 4.99
C ARG A 201 9.88 -13.59 5.35
N ARG A 202 10.70 -14.04 6.30
CA ARG A 202 11.90 -13.32 6.69
C ARG A 202 12.95 -13.44 5.60
N LEU A 203 13.69 -12.35 5.34
CA LEU A 203 14.89 -12.43 4.52
C LEU A 203 16.00 -13.13 5.30
N THR A 204 16.43 -14.28 4.81
CA THR A 204 17.47 -15.12 5.42
C THR A 204 18.62 -15.36 4.44
N ALA A 205 19.79 -15.75 4.94
CA ALA A 205 20.98 -15.93 4.11
C ALA A 205 20.81 -16.97 2.99
N ASP A 206 20.00 -18.01 3.23
CA ASP A 206 19.71 -19.08 2.27
C ASP A 206 18.84 -18.62 1.09
N ILE A 207 17.96 -17.63 1.28
CA ILE A 207 17.08 -17.14 0.21
C ILE A 207 17.55 -15.81 -0.40
N ALA A 208 18.37 -15.04 0.31
CA ALA A 208 18.69 -13.67 -0.06
C ALA A 208 19.33 -13.58 -1.45
N THR A 209 20.26 -14.49 -1.76
CA THR A 209 20.93 -14.47 -3.06
C THR A 209 19.95 -14.73 -4.21
N ALA A 210 19.18 -15.82 -4.13
CA ALA A 210 18.22 -16.15 -5.18
C ALA A 210 17.15 -15.07 -5.35
N LEU A 211 16.69 -14.48 -4.24
CA LEU A 211 15.67 -13.44 -4.29
C LEU A 211 16.19 -12.14 -4.91
N CYS A 212 17.35 -11.64 -4.49
CA CYS A 212 17.88 -10.38 -5.00
C CYS A 212 18.23 -10.45 -6.50
N ALA A 213 18.57 -11.63 -7.02
CA ALA A 213 18.98 -11.81 -8.43
C ALA A 213 17.86 -11.50 -9.44
N ASP A 214 16.60 -11.47 -8.99
CA ASP A 214 15.45 -11.13 -9.81
C ASP A 214 15.22 -9.62 -9.98
N TYR A 215 16.01 -8.77 -9.31
CA TYR A 215 15.81 -7.33 -9.22
C TYR A 215 17.04 -6.54 -9.66
N ASP A 216 16.79 -5.32 -10.14
CA ASP A 216 17.82 -4.42 -10.65
C ASP A 216 18.33 -3.46 -9.55
N LEU A 217 17.54 -3.26 -8.48
CA LEU A 217 17.82 -2.36 -7.36
C LEU A 217 17.19 -2.91 -6.07
N VAL A 218 17.89 -2.77 -4.94
CA VAL A 218 17.37 -3.14 -3.61
C VAL A 218 17.24 -1.91 -2.71
N LEU A 219 16.12 -1.80 -2.00
CA LEU A 219 15.88 -0.82 -0.94
C LEU A 219 15.81 -1.54 0.40
N ASP A 220 16.61 -1.10 1.36
CA ASP A 220 16.58 -1.58 2.73
C ASP A 220 15.87 -0.58 3.66
N GLY A 221 14.63 -0.91 3.99
CA GLY A 221 13.80 -0.23 4.99
C GLY A 221 13.63 -1.04 6.27
N SER A 222 14.48 -2.05 6.51
CA SER A 222 14.42 -2.89 7.70
C SER A 222 14.83 -2.13 8.97
N ASP A 223 14.36 -2.59 10.12
CA ASP A 223 14.57 -1.96 11.41
C ASP A 223 15.60 -2.66 12.30
N ASN A 224 16.26 -3.70 11.79
CA ASN A 224 17.24 -4.48 12.54
C ASN A 224 18.59 -4.60 11.82
N PHE A 225 19.67 -4.60 12.60
CA PHE A 225 21.04 -4.63 12.06
C PHE A 225 21.33 -5.91 11.27
N ALA A 226 20.91 -7.08 11.76
CA ALA A 226 21.20 -8.35 11.08
C ALA A 226 20.73 -8.34 9.60
N THR A 227 19.53 -7.82 9.35
CA THR A 227 18.98 -7.70 7.98
C THR A 227 19.78 -6.69 7.16
N ARG A 228 20.12 -5.53 7.71
CA ARG A 228 20.92 -4.49 7.04
C ARG A 228 22.26 -5.03 6.53
N TYR A 229 22.99 -5.75 7.38
CA TYR A 229 24.28 -6.34 7.00
C TYR A 229 24.12 -7.47 5.99
N LEU A 230 23.09 -8.32 6.13
CA LEU A 230 22.77 -9.37 5.17
C LEU A 230 22.45 -8.80 3.77
N VAL A 231 21.59 -7.79 3.70
CA VAL A 231 21.21 -7.14 2.44
C VAL A 231 22.42 -6.48 1.79
N ASN A 232 23.25 -5.78 2.56
CA ASN A 232 24.50 -5.18 2.05
C ASN A 232 25.45 -6.23 1.46
N GLN A 233 25.70 -7.34 2.17
CA GLN A 233 26.56 -8.41 1.68
C GLN A 233 26.00 -9.05 0.40
N THR A 234 24.69 -9.29 0.39
CA THR A 234 24.00 -9.92 -0.75
C THR A 234 24.03 -9.02 -1.99
N ALA A 235 23.70 -7.74 -1.84
CA ALA A 235 23.71 -6.75 -2.92
C ALA A 235 25.13 -6.58 -3.50
N LEU A 236 26.15 -6.46 -2.63
CA LEU A 236 27.55 -6.40 -3.02
C LEU A 236 27.98 -7.64 -3.84
N ALA A 237 27.62 -8.84 -3.37
CA ALA A 237 27.99 -10.10 -4.02
C ALA A 237 27.41 -10.20 -5.43
N GLN A 238 26.22 -9.65 -5.64
CA GLN A 238 25.54 -9.65 -6.94
C GLN A 238 25.85 -8.44 -7.82
N GLY A 239 26.51 -7.42 -7.27
CA GLY A 239 26.72 -6.15 -7.98
C GLY A 239 25.44 -5.35 -8.19
N ILE A 240 24.45 -5.52 -7.31
CA ILE A 240 23.20 -4.79 -7.34
C ILE A 240 23.34 -3.57 -6.42
N PRO A 241 22.95 -2.36 -6.86
CA PRO A 241 22.93 -1.19 -5.99
C PRO A 241 21.94 -1.35 -4.83
N LEU A 242 22.32 -0.78 -3.69
CA LEU A 242 21.53 -0.78 -2.46
C LEU A 242 21.25 0.65 -2.00
N ILE A 243 19.99 1.02 -1.90
CA ILE A 243 19.58 2.23 -1.18
C ILE A 243 19.17 1.80 0.23
N ALA A 244 19.93 2.23 1.25
CA ALA A 244 19.61 1.90 2.63
C ALA A 244 19.36 3.17 3.43
N ALA A 245 18.35 3.10 4.30
CA ALA A 245 18.01 4.19 5.20
C ALA A 245 17.86 3.69 6.64
N ALA A 246 18.07 4.58 7.60
CA ALA A 246 17.88 4.30 9.03
C ALA A 246 17.26 5.49 9.73
N LEU A 247 16.61 5.22 10.86
CA LEU A 247 15.94 6.23 11.67
C LEU A 247 16.31 6.04 13.14
N THR A 248 16.40 7.15 13.86
CA THR A 248 16.44 7.16 15.33
C THR A 248 15.74 8.41 15.83
N GLN A 249 14.68 8.28 16.62
CA GLN A 249 13.93 9.38 17.22
C GLN A 249 13.48 10.47 16.21
N TRP A 250 14.30 11.51 16.02
CA TRP A 250 14.07 12.67 15.16
C TRP A 250 14.99 12.72 13.94
N GLU A 251 15.99 11.84 13.86
CA GLU A 251 16.99 11.83 12.80
C GLU A 251 16.77 10.65 11.84
N GLY A 252 16.92 10.94 10.55
CA GLY A 252 16.96 9.95 9.50
C GLY A 252 18.23 10.05 8.67
N GLN A 253 18.73 8.92 8.20
CA GLN A 253 19.87 8.86 7.31
C GLN A 253 19.58 8.00 6.08
N ILE A 254 20.16 8.36 4.94
CA ILE A 254 20.00 7.65 3.67
C ILE A 254 21.27 7.77 2.82
N SER A 255 21.62 6.69 2.12
CA SER A 255 22.67 6.68 1.10
C SER A 255 22.39 5.62 0.03
N LEU A 256 23.08 5.74 -1.10
CA LEU A 256 23.16 4.72 -2.14
C LEU A 256 24.54 4.06 -2.08
N TYR A 257 24.54 2.74 -1.92
CA TYR A 257 25.72 1.89 -1.85
C TYR A 257 25.79 1.03 -3.09
N ASP A 258 26.80 1.26 -3.92
CA ASP A 258 27.05 0.55 -5.16
C ASP A 258 28.56 0.38 -5.39
N PRO A 259 29.18 -0.60 -4.71
CA PRO A 259 30.62 -0.84 -4.85
C PRO A 259 31.02 -1.36 -6.22
N ALA A 260 30.10 -1.97 -6.99
CA ALA A 260 30.38 -2.41 -8.35
C ALA A 260 30.65 -1.21 -9.29
N HIS A 261 30.04 -0.06 -9.00
CA HIS A 261 30.19 1.16 -9.80
C HIS A 261 30.96 2.28 -9.08
N GLY A 262 31.79 1.94 -8.08
CA GLY A 262 32.79 2.87 -7.54
C GLY A 262 32.34 3.71 -6.33
N SER A 263 31.41 3.19 -5.51
CA SER A 263 30.98 3.84 -4.26
C SER A 263 31.21 2.92 -3.03
N PRO A 264 31.17 3.43 -1.78
CA PRO A 264 31.33 2.57 -0.61
C PRO A 264 30.20 1.53 -0.48
N CYS A 265 30.45 0.44 0.26
CA CYS A 265 29.37 -0.40 0.78
C CYS A 265 28.88 0.15 2.13
N TYR A 266 27.78 -0.38 2.66
CA TYR A 266 27.25 0.01 3.97
C TYR A 266 28.31 -0.15 5.08
N ALA A 267 29.07 -1.26 5.04
CA ALA A 267 30.10 -1.56 6.03
C ALA A 267 31.36 -0.68 5.94
N CYS A 268 31.52 0.13 4.88
CA CYS A 268 32.56 1.17 4.86
C CYS A 268 32.25 2.34 5.81
N VAL A 269 30.96 2.55 6.11
CA VAL A 269 30.48 3.60 7.01
C VAL A 269 30.19 3.03 8.40
N PHE A 270 29.58 1.85 8.45
CA PHE A 270 29.20 1.15 9.67
C PHE A 270 29.89 -0.23 9.69
N PRO A 271 31.17 -0.33 10.09
CA PRO A 271 31.95 -1.56 9.95
C PRO A 271 31.52 -2.67 10.91
N GLN A 272 31.01 -2.31 12.08
CA GLN A 272 30.56 -3.26 13.09
C GLN A 272 29.14 -2.90 13.53
N ALA A 273 28.27 -3.91 13.59
CA ALA A 273 26.95 -3.73 14.16
C ALA A 273 27.08 -3.32 15.63
N PRO A 274 26.38 -2.28 16.09
CA PRO A 274 26.33 -1.99 17.51
C PRO A 274 25.68 -3.17 18.24
N ASP A 275 26.03 -3.36 19.50
CA ASP A 275 25.39 -4.36 20.34
C ASP A 275 23.88 -4.06 20.41
N ALA A 276 23.07 -5.05 20.06
CA ALA A 276 21.61 -4.92 20.07
C ALA A 276 21.06 -4.59 21.47
N ALA A 277 21.77 -4.97 22.54
CA ALA A 277 21.39 -4.61 23.90
C ALA A 277 21.63 -3.12 24.22
N LEU A 278 22.47 -2.42 23.44
CA LEU A 278 22.86 -1.03 23.68
C LEU A 278 22.09 -0.02 22.81
N VAL A 279 21.40 -0.47 21.76
CA VAL A 279 20.67 0.40 20.84
C VAL A 279 19.19 0.00 20.82
N PRO A 280 18.30 0.79 21.45
CA PRO A 280 16.88 0.51 21.44
C PRO A 280 16.32 0.59 20.02
N SER A 281 15.39 -0.30 19.70
CA SER A 281 14.63 -0.28 18.45
C SER A 281 13.77 0.99 18.35
N CYS A 282 13.29 1.35 17.15
CA CYS A 282 12.34 2.47 17.01
C CYS A 282 11.07 2.27 17.85
N ALA A 283 10.69 1.02 18.14
CA ALA A 283 9.55 0.71 19.00
C ALA A 283 9.84 1.05 20.47
N GLU A 284 11.09 0.92 20.92
CA GLU A 284 11.53 1.19 22.30
C GLU A 284 11.96 2.64 22.51
N ALA A 285 12.73 3.20 21.57
CA ALA A 285 13.25 4.56 21.63
C ALA A 285 12.20 5.63 21.27
N GLY A 286 11.13 5.22 20.57
CA GLY A 286 10.21 6.11 19.90
C GLY A 286 10.78 6.66 18.59
N VAL A 287 9.88 7.00 17.67
CA VAL A 287 10.21 7.67 16.40
C VAL A 287 9.09 8.64 16.05
N LEU A 288 9.46 9.84 15.60
CA LEU A 288 8.52 10.84 15.09
C LEU A 288 7.75 10.26 13.90
N GLY A 289 6.42 10.14 14.00
CA GLY A 289 5.59 9.43 13.00
C GLY A 289 5.79 9.86 11.54
N PRO A 290 5.87 11.16 11.23
CA PRO A 290 6.16 11.65 9.87
C PRO A 290 7.57 11.37 9.33
N LEU A 291 8.57 11.19 10.19
CA LEU A 291 9.98 11.07 9.79
C LEU A 291 10.22 9.86 8.85
N PRO A 292 9.71 8.64 9.14
CA PRO A 292 9.75 7.54 8.18
C PRO A 292 9.13 7.88 6.81
N GLY A 293 8.06 8.68 6.81
CA GLY A 293 7.43 9.21 5.59
C GLY A 293 8.40 10.03 4.74
N VAL A 294 9.10 10.98 5.37
CA VAL A 294 10.10 11.83 4.72
C VAL A 294 11.24 11.00 4.13
N ILE A 295 11.85 10.14 4.94
CA ILE A 295 13.02 9.38 4.52
C ILE A 295 12.68 8.29 3.52
N GLY A 296 11.55 7.60 3.68
CA GLY A 296 11.12 6.60 2.71
C GLY A 296 10.68 7.20 1.37
N ALA A 297 10.15 8.44 1.36
CA ALA A 297 9.98 9.19 0.12
C ALA A 297 11.33 9.54 -0.51
N MET A 298 12.35 9.91 0.27
CA MET A 298 13.72 10.09 -0.24
C MET A 298 14.30 8.80 -0.82
N MET A 299 14.00 7.62 -0.24
CA MET A 299 14.38 6.33 -0.82
C MET A 299 13.78 6.13 -2.21
N ALA A 300 12.49 6.45 -2.38
CA ALA A 300 11.85 6.38 -3.69
C ALA A 300 12.42 7.41 -4.68
N VAL A 301 12.77 8.62 -4.23
CA VAL A 301 13.44 9.63 -5.07
C VAL A 301 14.78 9.12 -5.58
N GLU A 302 15.61 8.55 -4.71
CA GLU A 302 16.92 8.00 -5.13
C GLU A 302 16.76 6.78 -6.05
N ALA A 303 15.75 5.94 -5.81
CA ALA A 303 15.46 4.82 -6.69
C ALA A 303 15.05 5.30 -8.09
N ILE A 304 14.15 6.27 -8.18
CA ILE A 304 13.70 6.84 -9.46
C ILE A 304 14.89 7.48 -10.17
N LYS A 305 15.68 8.32 -9.48
CA LYS A 305 16.87 8.95 -10.06
C LYS A 305 17.85 7.93 -10.59
N TRP A 306 18.12 6.86 -9.84
CA TRP A 306 19.00 5.79 -10.30
C TRP A 306 18.42 5.06 -11.52
N ILE A 307 17.14 4.71 -11.54
CA ILE A 307 16.52 4.01 -12.69
C ILE A 307 16.53 4.90 -13.94
N THR A 308 16.22 6.19 -13.80
CA THR A 308 16.10 7.11 -14.93
C THR A 308 17.41 7.81 -15.30
N GLN A 309 18.49 7.58 -14.54
CA GLN A 309 19.75 8.33 -14.64
C GLN A 309 19.54 9.85 -14.54
N ALA A 310 18.64 10.27 -13.63
CA ALA A 310 18.29 11.68 -13.45
C ALA A 310 19.15 12.33 -12.36
N GLY A 311 20.04 13.23 -12.79
CA GLY A 311 20.90 14.02 -11.90
C GLY A 311 21.82 13.16 -11.02
N ASP A 312 22.34 13.75 -9.94
CA ASP A 312 23.34 13.08 -9.11
C ASP A 312 22.72 12.19 -8.03
N SER A 313 23.14 10.93 -7.94
CA SER A 313 22.71 9.99 -6.90
C SER A 313 23.43 10.21 -5.57
N LEU A 314 22.90 9.66 -4.46
CA LEU A 314 23.58 9.61 -3.17
C LEU A 314 24.78 8.64 -3.12
N ALA A 315 25.25 8.12 -4.25
CA ALA A 315 26.48 7.32 -4.29
C ALA A 315 27.65 8.12 -3.71
N GLY A 316 28.32 7.55 -2.69
CA GLY A 316 29.44 8.25 -2.03
C GLY A 316 29.02 9.42 -1.12
N ARG A 317 27.72 9.57 -0.82
CA ARG A 317 27.18 10.63 0.02
C ARG A 317 26.19 10.06 1.04
N LEU A 318 26.37 10.41 2.32
CA LEU A 318 25.41 10.12 3.39
C LEU A 318 24.61 11.39 3.67
N LEU A 319 23.31 11.35 3.38
CA LEU A 319 22.39 12.42 3.76
C LEU A 319 21.84 12.12 5.15
N ILE A 320 21.87 13.13 6.02
CA ILE A 320 21.31 13.11 7.37
C ILE A 320 20.27 14.23 7.44
N TYR A 321 19.07 13.89 7.88
CA TYR A 321 17.96 14.80 8.08
C TYR A 321 17.56 14.80 9.55
N ASP A 322 17.70 15.96 10.19
CA ASP A 322 17.25 16.22 11.55
C ASP A 322 15.89 16.92 11.47
N ALA A 323 14.83 16.19 11.83
CA ALA A 323 13.46 16.72 11.81
C ALA A 323 13.16 17.65 13.00
N LEU A 324 13.93 17.57 14.09
CA LEU A 324 13.72 18.40 15.28
C LEU A 324 14.13 19.84 15.01
N TYR A 325 15.22 20.04 14.27
CA TYR A 325 15.74 21.37 13.90
C TYR A 325 15.55 21.72 12.43
N ALA A 326 14.90 20.84 11.65
CA ALA A 326 14.70 20.98 10.20
C ALA A 326 16.02 21.20 9.43
N GLN A 327 17.07 20.48 9.81
CA GLN A 327 18.40 20.59 9.20
C GLN A 327 18.69 19.40 8.30
N THR A 328 19.40 19.66 7.20
CA THR A 328 19.93 18.61 6.32
C THR A 328 21.43 18.76 6.22
N ARG A 329 22.15 17.65 6.42
CA ARG A 329 23.60 17.56 6.27
C ARG A 329 23.92 16.47 5.28
N THR A 330 24.91 16.71 4.41
CA THR A 330 25.42 15.68 3.50
C THR A 330 26.90 15.51 3.77
N ILE A 331 27.34 14.28 4.01
CA ILE A 331 28.73 13.94 4.29
C ILE A 331 29.24 13.06 3.16
N THR A 332 30.42 13.38 2.63
CA THR A 332 31.10 12.52 1.66
C THR A 332 31.63 11.26 2.35
N ILE A 333 31.24 10.10 1.84
CA ILE A 333 31.70 8.79 2.33
C ILE A 333 32.56 8.14 1.25
N LYS A 334 33.64 7.46 1.68
CA LYS A 334 34.62 6.86 0.77
C LYS A 334 34.67 5.33 0.96
N PRO A 335 34.91 4.57 -0.11
CA PRO A 335 35.25 3.16 0.02
C PRO A 335 36.48 2.98 0.91
N GLN A 336 36.47 1.95 1.76
CA GLN A 336 37.59 1.59 2.62
C GLN A 336 38.38 0.43 1.97
N PRO A 337 39.71 0.55 1.81
CA PRO A 337 40.54 -0.54 1.26
C PRO A 337 40.39 -1.83 2.07
N ASP A 338 40.41 -1.72 3.39
CA ASP A 338 40.38 -2.85 4.31
C ASP A 338 38.96 -3.15 4.83
N CYS A 339 37.92 -2.77 4.07
CA CYS A 339 36.54 -3.07 4.46
C CYS A 339 36.34 -4.59 4.57
N PRO A 340 35.85 -5.12 5.71
CA PRO A 340 35.67 -6.56 5.92
C PRO A 340 34.63 -7.19 4.99
N VAL A 341 33.81 -6.36 4.34
CA VAL A 341 32.74 -6.81 3.44
C VAL A 341 33.12 -6.59 1.98
N CYS A 342 33.48 -5.36 1.58
CA CYS A 342 33.77 -5.07 0.16
C CYS A 342 35.23 -5.14 -0.23
N ALA A 343 36.18 -5.29 0.70
CA ALA A 343 37.62 -5.41 0.43
C ALA A 343 38.14 -4.42 -0.63
N GLY A 344 37.76 -3.14 -0.51
CA GLY A 344 38.18 -2.11 -1.45
C GLY A 344 37.55 -2.16 -2.86
N LYS A 345 36.56 -3.03 -3.14
CA LYS A 345 35.88 -3.12 -4.46
C LYS A 345 35.35 -1.77 -4.97
N GLY A 346 34.88 -0.90 -4.07
CA GLY A 346 34.43 0.45 -4.42
C GLY A 346 35.55 1.41 -4.85
N LEU A 347 36.83 1.07 -4.65
CA LEU A 347 37.98 1.89 -5.05
C LEU A 347 38.31 1.74 -6.54
N THR A 348 37.99 0.59 -7.12
CA THR A 348 38.16 0.37 -8.56
C THR A 348 37.02 1.07 -9.29
N ARG A 349 37.26 2.28 -9.81
CA ARG A 349 36.37 2.86 -10.83
C ARG A 349 36.41 1.93 -12.03
N SER A 350 35.30 1.25 -12.33
CA SER A 350 35.13 0.71 -13.69
C SER A 350 35.21 1.93 -14.62
N THR A 351 36.19 1.96 -15.52
CA THR A 351 36.40 3.04 -16.49
C THR A 351 35.35 3.03 -17.61
N GLY A 352 34.11 2.61 -17.31
CA GLY A 352 33.16 2.13 -18.31
C GLY A 352 31.84 2.86 -18.40
N VAL A 353 31.38 3.59 -17.39
CA VAL A 353 30.15 4.38 -17.45
C VAL A 353 30.30 5.58 -16.51
N SER A 354 30.48 6.76 -17.10
CA SER A 354 30.30 8.04 -16.40
C SER A 354 28.80 8.29 -16.18
N PRO A 355 28.42 9.01 -15.10
CA PRO A 355 27.05 9.13 -14.60
C PRO A 355 26.07 9.74 -15.60
#